data_AF-A0A5M3W5S3-F1
#
_entry.id   AF-A0A5M3W5S3-F1
#
_cell.length_a   1.000
_cell.length_b   1.000
_cell.length_c   1.000
_cell.angle_alpha   90.00
_cell.angle_beta   90.00
_cell.angle_gamma   90.00
#
_symmetry.space_group_name_H-M   'P 1'
#
loop_
_entity.id
_entity.type
_entity.pdbx_description
1 polymer ?
#
loop_
_entity_poly.entity_id
_entity_poly.type
_entity_poly.pdbx_seq_one_letter_code
_entity_poly.pdbx_strand_id
1 'polypeptide(L)'
;MIITEASSTTYKKGTNSASASAVATGEPVLVLGTVNGTAITATQVIVQPIGGGSATYSPAQVVAFQRGAPSAAKQEGQIPANYTEGEGTIVSGTTAIKAAEAALATYQGGVVNRVVELSNGDYQVHNVGVNWPHHIFVNQDFKVVGAN
;
A
#
# COMPACT_ATOMS: atom_id res chain seq x y z
N MET A 1 4.29 -1.72 20.93
CA MET A 1 5.01 -1.17 19.76
C MET A 1 6.50 -1.25 20.05
N ILE A 2 7.29 -1.81 19.14
CA ILE A 2 8.74 -1.92 19.25
C ILE A 2 9.37 -0.95 18.25
N ILE A 3 10.38 -0.20 18.67
CA ILE A 3 11.12 0.71 17.79
C ILE A 3 12.55 0.24 17.74
N THR A 4 13.06 -0.01 16.53
CA THR A 4 14.44 -0.41 16.29
C THR A 4 15.12 0.66 15.45
N GLU A 5 16.31 1.09 15.83
CA GLU A 5 17.10 2.02 15.03
C GLU A 5 17.74 1.32 13.82
N ALA A 6 17.66 1.94 12.65
CA ALA A 6 18.56 1.61 11.54
C ALA A 6 19.92 2.31 11.75
N SER A 7 20.99 1.79 11.14
CA SER A 7 22.31 2.42 11.18
C SER A 7 22.33 3.85 10.62
N SER A 8 21.36 4.20 9.78
CA SER A 8 21.17 5.53 9.19
C SER A 8 20.11 6.38 9.89
N THR A 9 19.69 6.02 11.10
CA THR A 9 18.64 6.78 11.81
C THR A 9 19.11 8.19 12.09
N THR A 10 18.32 9.18 11.65
CA THR A 10 18.57 10.59 11.92
C THR A 10 17.72 11.09 13.09
N TYR A 11 18.27 11.98 13.91
CA TYR A 11 17.55 12.55 15.05
C TYR A 11 17.33 14.04 14.85
N LYS A 12 16.17 14.53 15.28
CA LYS A 12 15.83 15.95 15.29
C LYS A 12 15.17 16.35 16.60
N LYS A 13 15.32 17.62 16.97
CA LYS A 13 14.50 18.29 17.98
C LYS A 13 13.71 19.40 17.30
N GLY A 14 12.42 19.19 17.10
CA GLY A 14 11.63 19.97 16.16
C GLY A 14 12.22 19.89 14.75
N THR A 15 12.61 21.03 14.18
CA THR A 15 13.24 21.11 12.85
C THR A 15 14.77 21.03 12.87
N ASN A 16 15.40 21.10 14.04
CA ASN A 16 16.85 21.14 14.19
C ASN A 16 17.45 19.73 14.25
N SER A 17 18.65 19.56 13.70
CA SER A 17 19.42 18.32 13.84
C SER A 17 19.76 18.05 15.30
N ALA A 18 19.74 16.78 15.71
CA ALA A 18 20.04 16.33 17.06
C ALA A 18 20.78 14.99 17.05
N SER A 19 21.18 14.53 18.23
CA SER A 19 21.72 13.18 18.48
C SER A 19 20.67 12.29 19.16
N ALA A 20 20.91 10.98 19.18
CA ALA A 20 20.09 10.01 19.89
C ALA A 20 19.88 10.37 21.37
N SER A 21 20.91 10.96 22.01
CA SER A 21 20.87 11.44 23.39
C SER A 21 19.89 12.58 23.66
N ALA A 22 19.31 13.20 22.62
CA ALA A 22 18.25 14.20 22.78
C ALA A 22 16.89 13.58 23.12
N VAL A 23 16.71 12.27 22.92
CA VAL A 23 15.49 11.54 23.28
C VAL A 23 15.57 11.19 24.77
N ALA A 24 14.66 11.75 25.56
CA ALA A 24 14.56 11.50 26.99
C ALA A 24 13.27 10.75 27.35
N THR A 25 13.30 10.00 28.45
CA THR A 25 12.10 9.32 28.96
C THR A 25 10.99 10.33 29.26
N GLY A 26 9.79 10.06 28.77
CA GLY A 26 8.61 10.91 28.96
C GLY A 26 8.44 12.00 27.90
N GLU A 27 9.43 12.23 27.02
CA GLU A 27 9.28 13.15 25.90
C GLU A 27 8.48 12.51 24.75
N PRO A 28 7.53 13.24 24.14
CA PRO A 28 6.86 12.77 22.94
C PRO A 28 7.85 12.75 21.77
N VAL A 29 7.84 11.64 21.03
CA VAL A 29 8.64 11.49 19.80
C VAL A 29 7.75 11.09 18.64
N LEU A 30 8.00 11.69 17.48
CA LEU A 30 7.51 11.19 16.19
C LEU A 30 8.59 10.30 15.59
N VAL A 31 8.23 9.05 15.31
CA VAL A 31 9.14 8.07 14.70
C VAL A 31 8.65 7.73 13.30
N LEU A 32 9.52 7.98 12.32
CA LEU A 32 9.27 7.70 10.91
C LEU A 32 10.17 6.54 10.48
N GLY A 33 9.58 5.59 9.75
CA GLY A 33 10.29 4.38 9.37
C GLY A 33 9.40 3.36 8.67
N THR A 34 9.96 2.18 8.45
CA THR A 34 9.21 1.04 7.90
C THR A 34 8.45 0.33 9.01
N VAL A 35 7.16 0.10 8.80
CA VAL A 35 6.30 -0.62 9.75
C VAL A 35 6.21 -2.10 9.35
N ASN A 36 6.45 -2.99 10.32
CA ASN A 36 6.22 -4.42 10.19
C ASN A 36 5.46 -4.93 11.43
N GLY A 37 4.16 -5.14 11.29
CA GLY A 37 3.29 -5.48 12.42
C GLY A 37 3.29 -4.38 13.48
N THR A 38 3.74 -4.70 14.69
CA THR A 38 3.84 -3.75 15.81
C THR A 38 5.25 -3.14 15.95
N ALA A 39 6.15 -3.41 15.01
CA ALA A 39 7.52 -2.90 15.01
C ALA A 39 7.71 -1.79 13.97
N ILE A 40 8.52 -0.79 14.31
CA ILE A 40 9.01 0.24 13.39
C ILE A 40 10.54 0.15 13.32
N THR A 41 11.08 0.01 12.11
CA THR A 41 12.51 0.27 11.84
C THR A 41 12.65 1.74 11.50
N ALA A 42 13.14 2.53 12.46
CA ALA A 42 13.23 3.97 12.36
C ALA A 42 14.31 4.41 11.36
N THR A 43 13.99 5.38 10.52
CA THR A 43 14.95 6.14 9.70
C THR A 43 15.05 7.59 10.17
N GLN A 44 14.04 8.08 10.88
CA GLN A 44 14.07 9.38 11.52
C GLN A 44 13.28 9.38 12.84
N VAL A 45 13.85 10.00 13.87
CA VAL A 45 13.22 10.22 15.17
C VAL A 45 13.22 11.73 15.44
N ILE A 46 12.04 12.29 15.70
CA ILE A 46 11.87 13.72 15.99
C ILE A 46 11.34 13.87 17.40
N VAL A 47 12.12 14.48 18.29
CA VAL A 47 11.67 14.91 19.61
C VAL A 47 10.72 16.09 19.42
N GLN A 48 9.47 15.92 19.84
CA GLN A 48 8.44 16.94 19.74
C GLN A 48 8.45 17.83 20.99
N PRO A 49 8.18 19.13 20.87
CA PRO A 49 7.98 19.98 22.03
C PRO A 49 6.73 19.54 22.81
N ILE A 50 6.81 19.59 24.15
CA ILE A 50 5.69 19.35 25.05
C ILE A 50 4.55 20.33 24.69
N GLY A 51 3.38 19.79 24.32
CA GLY A 51 2.22 20.57 23.88
C GLY A 51 1.97 20.59 22.37
N GLY A 52 2.87 20.04 21.55
CA GLY A 52 2.58 19.71 20.15
C GLY A 52 1.66 18.51 20.08
N GLY A 53 0.34 18.73 20.20
CA GLY A 53 -0.66 17.67 20.36
C GLY A 53 -0.56 16.62 19.25
N SER A 54 -0.06 15.43 19.59
CA SER A 54 -0.40 14.24 18.84
C SER A 54 -1.88 13.98 19.09
N ALA A 55 -2.69 13.94 18.04
CA ALA A 55 -4.07 13.49 18.18
C ALA A 55 -4.07 12.17 18.96
N THR A 56 -4.87 12.09 20.02
CA THR A 56 -5.01 10.86 20.79
C THR A 56 -5.61 9.80 19.87
N TYR A 57 -4.74 8.91 19.37
CA TYR A 57 -5.13 7.73 18.64
C TYR A 57 -5.78 6.77 19.64
N SER A 58 -7.06 6.47 19.45
CA SER A 58 -7.72 5.38 20.16
C SER A 58 -7.61 4.12 19.31
N PRO A 59 -6.88 3.08 19.76
CA PRO A 59 -6.80 1.81 19.04
C PRO A 59 -8.19 1.18 18.83
N ALA A 60 -9.18 1.51 19.67
CA ALA A 60 -10.54 1.04 19.55
C ALA A 60 -11.29 1.57 18.31
N GLN A 61 -10.78 2.61 17.65
CA GLN A 61 -11.40 3.19 16.46
C GLN A 61 -10.96 2.54 15.15
N VAL A 62 -9.97 1.64 15.18
CA VAL A 62 -9.47 1.00 13.95
C VAL A 62 -9.39 -0.51 14.10
N VAL A 63 -9.66 -1.21 13.00
CA VAL A 63 -9.37 -2.63 12.91
C VAL A 63 -7.91 -2.78 12.50
N ALA A 64 -7.11 -3.46 13.32
CA ALA A 64 -5.71 -3.69 13.02
C ALA A 64 -5.58 -4.54 11.74
N PHE A 65 -4.77 -4.08 10.79
CA PHE A 65 -4.44 -4.87 9.61
C PHE A 65 -3.57 -6.06 10.01
N GLN A 66 -4.05 -7.27 9.75
CA GLN A 66 -3.25 -8.49 9.84
C GLN A 66 -2.80 -8.86 8.44
N ARG A 67 -1.48 -8.74 8.19
CA ARG A 67 -0.91 -9.17 6.92
C ARG A 67 -1.00 -10.69 6.81
N GLY A 68 -1.61 -11.18 5.73
CA GLY A 68 -1.57 -12.60 5.39
C GLY A 68 -0.19 -13.06 4.92
N ALA A 69 -0.04 -14.35 4.65
CA ALA A 69 1.15 -14.85 3.97
C ALA A 69 1.10 -14.47 2.48
N PRO A 70 2.21 -14.05 1.87
CA PRO A 70 2.27 -13.82 0.42
C PRO A 70 2.10 -15.14 -0.34
N SER A 71 1.40 -15.09 -1.48
CA SER A 71 1.31 -16.18 -2.43
C SER A 71 2.60 -16.33 -3.26
N ALA A 72 2.76 -17.50 -3.87
CA ALA A 72 3.72 -17.67 -4.94
C ALA A 72 3.27 -16.87 -6.17
N ALA A 73 4.23 -16.24 -6.86
CA ALA A 73 3.94 -15.55 -8.11
C ALA A 73 3.35 -16.52 -9.13
N LYS A 74 2.27 -16.08 -9.80
CA LYS A 74 1.53 -16.89 -10.78
C LYS A 74 1.01 -15.98 -11.88
N GLN A 75 1.07 -16.45 -13.12
CA GLN A 75 0.53 -15.74 -14.28
C GLN A 75 -0.37 -16.68 -15.08
N GLU A 76 -1.47 -16.14 -15.60
CA GLU A 76 -2.39 -16.83 -16.49
C GLU A 76 -2.76 -15.96 -17.69
N GLY A 77 -2.99 -16.60 -18.84
CA GLY A 77 -3.47 -15.92 -20.04
C GLY A 77 -2.47 -14.93 -20.65
N GLN A 78 -3.01 -13.91 -21.30
CA GLN A 78 -2.28 -12.86 -22.00
C GLN A 78 -2.08 -11.65 -21.10
N ILE A 79 -0.83 -11.41 -20.74
CA ILE A 79 -0.38 -10.17 -20.09
C ILE A 79 0.30 -9.33 -21.16
N PRO A 80 0.00 -8.02 -21.28
CA PRO A 80 0.66 -7.14 -22.23
C PRO A 80 2.18 -7.24 -22.13
N ALA A 81 2.84 -7.34 -23.28
CA ALA A 81 4.29 -7.41 -23.34
C ALA A 81 4.89 -6.12 -22.76
N ASN A 82 5.86 -6.26 -21.85
CA ASN A 82 6.50 -5.17 -21.10
C ASN A 82 5.62 -4.47 -20.07
N TYR A 83 4.52 -5.11 -19.64
CA TYR A 83 3.70 -4.59 -18.57
C TYR A 83 4.53 -4.29 -17.32
N THR A 84 4.38 -3.07 -16.79
CA THR A 84 4.99 -2.65 -15.52
C THR A 84 3.90 -2.32 -14.51
N GLU A 85 4.00 -2.90 -13.31
CA GLU A 85 3.03 -2.63 -12.24
C GLU A 85 2.89 -1.14 -11.94
N GLY A 86 1.64 -0.67 -11.91
CA GLY A 86 1.33 0.74 -11.66
C GLY A 86 1.35 1.64 -12.90
N GLU A 87 1.61 1.10 -14.08
CA GLU A 87 1.42 1.86 -15.32
C GLU A 87 -0.06 2.01 -15.71
N GLY A 88 -0.32 2.88 -16.70
CA GLY A 88 -1.66 3.16 -17.22
C GLY A 88 -2.30 4.42 -16.64
N THR A 89 -3.47 4.77 -17.18
CA THR A 89 -4.27 5.93 -16.75
C THR A 89 -5.49 5.46 -15.98
N ILE A 90 -5.72 5.97 -14.77
CA ILE A 90 -6.91 5.60 -14.00
C ILE A 90 -8.17 6.00 -14.77
N VAL A 91 -9.06 5.04 -14.98
CA VAL A 91 -10.37 5.25 -15.59
C VAL A 91 -11.47 5.14 -14.54
N SER A 92 -12.59 5.81 -14.78
CA SER A 92 -13.75 5.81 -13.87
C SER A 92 -15.06 5.70 -14.65
N GLY A 93 -16.19 5.70 -13.93
CA GLY A 93 -17.52 5.61 -14.54
C GLY A 93 -17.79 4.26 -15.19
N THR A 94 -18.61 4.26 -16.24
CA THR A 94 -19.12 3.05 -16.89
C THR A 94 -18.03 2.09 -17.37
N THR A 95 -16.93 2.61 -17.92
CA THR A 95 -15.82 1.78 -18.40
C THR A 95 -15.16 1.02 -17.25
N ALA A 96 -14.84 1.72 -16.14
CA ALA A 96 -14.26 1.08 -14.96
C ALA A 96 -15.20 0.05 -14.34
N ILE A 97 -16.51 0.35 -14.29
CA ILE A 97 -17.52 -0.59 -13.78
C ILE A 97 -17.54 -1.87 -14.61
N LYS A 98 -17.61 -1.78 -15.94
CA LYS A 98 -17.65 -2.96 -16.83
C LYS A 98 -16.38 -3.81 -16.73
N ALA A 99 -15.20 -3.18 -16.67
CA ALA A 99 -13.95 -3.89 -16.49
C ALA A 99 -13.90 -4.60 -15.13
N ALA A 100 -14.31 -3.93 -14.06
CA ALA A 100 -14.38 -4.50 -12.72
C ALA A 100 -15.39 -5.66 -12.65
N GLU A 101 -16.57 -5.52 -13.26
CA GLU A 101 -17.57 -6.60 -13.33
C GLU A 101 -17.04 -7.82 -14.08
N ALA A 102 -16.40 -7.63 -15.24
CA ALA A 102 -15.79 -8.71 -16.00
C ALA A 102 -14.70 -9.44 -15.20
N ALA A 103 -13.86 -8.67 -14.50
CA ALA A 103 -12.82 -9.19 -13.64
C ALA A 103 -13.39 -10.01 -12.46
N LEU A 104 -14.35 -9.45 -11.72
CA LEU A 104 -14.94 -10.10 -10.53
C LEU A 104 -15.85 -11.28 -10.88
N ALA A 105 -16.44 -11.30 -12.07
CA ALA A 105 -17.15 -12.48 -12.58
C ALA A 105 -16.22 -13.68 -12.80
N THR A 106 -14.95 -13.42 -13.16
CA THR A 106 -13.94 -14.46 -13.40
C THR A 106 -13.16 -14.81 -12.12
N TYR A 107 -12.74 -13.79 -11.37
CA TYR A 107 -11.95 -13.90 -10.15
C TYR A 107 -12.75 -13.33 -8.96
N GLN A 108 -13.54 -14.19 -8.34
CA GLN A 108 -14.45 -13.81 -7.26
C GLN A 108 -13.72 -13.51 -5.93
N GLY A 109 -14.37 -12.72 -5.07
CA GLY A 109 -13.97 -12.51 -3.68
C GLY A 109 -12.98 -11.38 -3.43
N GLY A 110 -12.48 -10.73 -4.48
CA GLY A 110 -11.62 -9.57 -4.33
C GLY A 110 -12.34 -8.22 -4.30
N VAL A 111 -11.60 -7.19 -3.95
CA VAL A 111 -12.04 -5.80 -3.95
C VAL A 111 -11.26 -5.06 -5.02
N VAL A 112 -11.97 -4.47 -5.99
CA VAL A 112 -11.33 -3.63 -7.00
C VAL A 112 -11.11 -2.24 -6.41
N ASN A 113 -9.84 -1.84 -6.24
CA ASN A 113 -9.52 -0.50 -5.76
C ASN A 113 -9.29 0.52 -6.88
N ARG A 114 -8.91 0.06 -8.08
CA ARG A 114 -8.77 0.89 -9.28
C ARG A 114 -8.86 0.06 -10.56
N VAL A 115 -9.23 0.73 -11.64
CA VAL A 115 -9.07 0.24 -13.01
C VAL A 115 -8.20 1.26 -13.73
N VAL A 116 -7.22 0.78 -14.49
CA VAL A 116 -6.37 1.63 -15.34
C VAL A 116 -6.50 1.18 -16.80
N GLU A 117 -6.51 2.14 -17.72
CA GLU A 117 -6.35 1.91 -19.16
C GLU A 117 -4.87 1.90 -19.50
N LEU A 118 -4.43 0.86 -20.19
CA LEU A 118 -3.07 0.63 -20.63
C LEU A 118 -2.83 1.28 -22.00
N SER A 119 -1.57 1.39 -22.41
CA SER A 119 -1.20 2.05 -23.68
C SER A 119 -1.75 1.36 -24.92
N ASN A 120 -2.06 0.07 -24.84
CA ASN A 120 -2.72 -0.70 -25.90
C ASN A 120 -4.26 -0.59 -25.87
N GLY A 121 -4.82 0.18 -24.93
CA GLY A 121 -6.26 0.38 -24.72
C GLY A 121 -6.94 -0.76 -23.94
N ASP A 122 -6.22 -1.81 -23.55
CA ASP A 122 -6.74 -2.78 -22.59
C ASP A 122 -6.81 -2.18 -21.20
N TYR A 123 -7.57 -2.81 -20.31
CA TYR A 123 -7.70 -2.41 -18.92
C TYR A 123 -6.96 -3.38 -18.01
N GLN A 124 -6.34 -2.85 -16.98
CA GLN A 124 -5.87 -3.62 -15.84
C GLN A 124 -6.72 -3.24 -14.63
N VAL A 125 -7.40 -4.25 -14.10
CA VAL A 125 -8.20 -4.17 -12.87
C VAL A 125 -7.30 -4.60 -11.73
N HIS A 126 -7.02 -3.68 -10.81
CA HIS A 126 -6.23 -3.99 -9.63
C HIS A 126 -7.15 -4.48 -8.51
N ASN A 127 -6.91 -5.71 -8.11
CA ASN A 127 -7.70 -6.48 -7.17
C ASN A 127 -6.92 -6.65 -5.86
N VAL A 128 -7.57 -6.32 -4.75
CA VAL A 128 -6.96 -6.36 -3.42
C VAL A 128 -7.78 -7.23 -2.47
N GLY A 129 -7.17 -7.61 -1.34
CA GLY A 129 -7.80 -8.49 -0.36
C GLY A 129 -7.87 -9.95 -0.77
N VAL A 130 -7.24 -10.31 -1.90
CA VAL A 130 -7.07 -11.69 -2.36
C VAL A 130 -5.63 -12.12 -2.24
N ASN A 131 -5.40 -13.44 -2.22
CA ASN A 131 -4.04 -13.99 -2.30
C ASN A 131 -3.51 -13.96 -3.74
N TRP A 132 -4.39 -14.04 -4.73
CA TRP A 132 -4.11 -13.99 -6.17
C TRP A 132 -5.46 -14.00 -6.94
N PRO A 133 -5.61 -13.38 -8.13
CA PRO A 133 -4.67 -12.45 -8.78
C PRO A 133 -4.83 -11.00 -8.27
N HIS A 134 -3.75 -10.23 -8.34
CA HIS A 134 -3.74 -8.81 -8.02
C HIS A 134 -3.97 -7.92 -9.24
N HIS A 135 -3.49 -8.30 -10.42
CA HIS A 135 -3.81 -7.58 -11.64
C HIS A 135 -4.56 -8.49 -12.60
N ILE A 136 -5.72 -8.05 -13.04
CA ILE A 136 -6.57 -8.78 -13.99
C ILE A 136 -6.63 -7.94 -15.26
N PHE A 137 -6.22 -8.52 -16.38
CA PHE A 137 -6.18 -7.85 -17.68
C PHE A 137 -7.47 -8.13 -18.43
N VAL A 138 -8.12 -7.07 -18.88
CA VAL A 138 -9.42 -7.06 -19.53
C VAL A 138 -9.29 -6.31 -20.85
N ASN A 139 -9.68 -6.92 -21.97
CA ASN A 139 -9.58 -6.26 -23.26
C ASN A 139 -10.67 -5.19 -23.47
N GLN A 140 -10.61 -4.48 -24.59
CA GLN A 140 -11.56 -3.43 -24.98
C GLN A 140 -13.02 -3.90 -25.08
N ASP A 141 -13.25 -5.21 -25.29
CA ASP A 141 -14.58 -5.85 -25.32
C ASP A 141 -15.06 -6.33 -23.93
N PHE A 142 -14.36 -5.93 -22.87
CA PHE A 142 -14.61 -6.34 -21.48
C PHE A 142 -14.54 -7.86 -21.27
N LYS A 143 -13.56 -8.51 -21.91
CA LYS A 143 -13.22 -9.92 -21.68
C LYS A 143 -11.91 -10.03 -20.92
N VAL A 144 -11.90 -10.87 -19.89
CA VAL A 144 -10.65 -11.21 -19.17
C VAL A 144 -9.74 -11.97 -20.14
N VAL A 145 -8.53 -11.47 -20.32
CA VAL A 145 -7.52 -12.04 -21.20
C VAL A 145 -6.33 -12.63 -20.44
N GLY A 146 -6.05 -12.14 -19.22
CA GLY A 146 -4.98 -12.68 -18.38
C GLY A 146 -5.02 -12.14 -16.96
N ALA A 147 -4.15 -12.66 -16.09
CA ALA A 147 -4.03 -12.24 -14.71
C ALA A 147 -2.65 -12.55 -14.11
N ASN A 148 -2.21 -11.76 -13.14
CA ASN A 148 -1.03 -12.03 -12.31
C ASN A 148 -1.20 -11.63 -10.83
#